data_AF-A0A537VAY6-F1
#
_entry.id   AF-A0A537VAY6-F1
#
_cell.length_a   1.000
_cell.length_b   1.000
_cell.length_c   1.000
_cell.angle_alpha   90.00
_cell.angle_beta   90.00
_cell.angle_gamma   90.00
#
_symmetry.space_group_name_H-M   'P 1'
#
loop_
_entity.id
_entity.type
_entity.pdbx_description
1 polymer ?
#
loop_
_entity_poly.entity_id
_entity_poly.type
_entity_poly.pdbx_seq_one_letter_code
_entity_poly.pdbx_strand_id
1 'polypeptide(L)'
;MTRSELSDAFAHHVWATLRLLDVCRELGPEQLETAVQGTYGSILDTMRHLVAADSSYLFVTTRGRTEPIDEEDMDLAALATEMEGHGDAWSSLLAERPDPDEVLERHRDDGSETHAPMGIRLAQALHHGSDHRSQICTALTTLGVEPPSIDVWDFGEHDGRVIEIPPTS
;
A
#
# COMPACT_ATOMS: atom_id res chain seq x y z
N MET A 1 15.00 17.25 -13.45
CA MET A 1 14.57 15.97 -14.05
C MET A 1 13.06 15.85 -13.87
N THR A 2 12.33 15.30 -14.84
CA THR A 2 10.87 15.12 -14.70
C THR A 2 10.57 14.03 -13.67
N ARG A 3 9.42 14.10 -12.99
CA ARG A 3 8.94 13.08 -12.03
C ARG A 3 8.39 11.86 -12.79
N SER A 4 8.31 10.67 -12.19
CA SER A 4 7.63 9.53 -12.83
C SER A 4 6.12 9.79 -12.86
N GLU A 5 5.42 9.31 -13.88
CA GLU A 5 3.96 9.38 -13.94
C GLU A 5 3.30 8.57 -12.81
N LEU A 6 4.00 7.54 -12.30
CA LEU A 6 3.53 6.72 -11.17
C LEU A 6 3.85 7.32 -9.80
N SER A 7 4.62 8.42 -9.74
CA SER A 7 5.08 8.92 -8.43
C SER A 7 3.96 9.45 -7.55
N ASP A 8 2.89 10.01 -8.11
CA ASP A 8 1.72 10.42 -7.32
C ASP A 8 0.93 9.19 -6.86
N ALA A 9 0.81 8.16 -7.69
CA ALA A 9 0.11 6.93 -7.35
C ALA A 9 0.79 6.17 -6.20
N PHE A 10 2.12 6.06 -6.20
CA PHE A 10 2.84 5.41 -5.09
C PHE A 10 2.91 6.28 -3.83
N ALA A 11 2.99 7.61 -3.96
CA ALA A 11 2.89 8.49 -2.80
C ALA A 11 1.49 8.39 -2.14
N HIS A 12 0.43 8.36 -2.95
CA HIS A 12 -0.93 8.06 -2.49
C HIS A 12 -1.03 6.69 -1.82
N HIS A 13 -0.46 5.64 -2.44
CA HIS A 13 -0.48 4.28 -1.89
C HIS A 13 0.09 4.22 -0.47
N VAL A 14 1.23 4.90 -0.23
CA VAL A 14 1.86 5.00 1.10
C VAL A 14 1.00 5.82 2.06
N TRP A 15 0.61 7.03 1.65
CA TRP A 15 -0.19 7.94 2.46
C TRP A 15 -1.52 7.32 2.89
N ALA A 16 -2.24 6.67 1.97
CA ALA A 16 -3.52 6.03 2.25
C ALA A 16 -3.39 4.86 3.24
N THR A 17 -2.31 4.07 3.13
CA THR A 17 -2.04 2.98 4.08
C THR A 17 -1.72 3.54 5.48
N LEU A 18 -0.86 4.56 5.57
CA LEU A 18 -0.52 5.21 6.84
C LEU A 18 -1.76 5.84 7.51
N ARG A 19 -2.62 6.50 6.73
CA ARG A 19 -3.90 7.06 7.19
C ARG A 19 -4.82 6.01 7.82
N LEU A 20 -4.89 4.82 7.22
CA LEU A 20 -5.68 3.72 7.78
C LEU A 20 -5.04 3.13 9.04
N LEU A 21 -3.70 3.02 9.07
CA LEU A 21 -2.98 2.57 10.26
C LEU A 21 -3.26 3.50 11.45
N ASP A 22 -3.29 4.81 11.22
CA ASP A 22 -3.64 5.79 12.25
C ASP A 22 -5.06 5.61 12.79
N VAL A 23 -6.05 5.36 11.93
CA VAL A 23 -7.43 5.06 12.39
C VAL A 23 -7.49 3.73 13.15
N CYS A 24 -6.74 2.72 12.71
CA CYS A 24 -6.74 1.41 13.36
C CYS A 24 -6.09 1.45 14.75
N ARG A 25 -5.16 2.38 15.02
CA ARG A 25 -4.53 2.54 16.35
C ARG A 25 -5.51 2.93 17.45
N GLU A 26 -6.65 3.54 17.09
CA GLU A 26 -7.70 3.92 18.04
C GLU A 26 -8.65 2.75 18.36
N LEU A 27 -8.50 1.61 17.70
CA LEU A 27 -9.34 0.43 17.91
C LEU A 27 -8.83 -0.43 19.07
N GLY A 28 -9.77 -1.03 19.81
CA GLY A 28 -9.44 -2.06 20.80
C GLY A 28 -9.02 -3.39 20.15
N PRO A 29 -8.35 -4.29 20.88
CA PRO A 29 -7.91 -5.59 20.34
C PRO A 29 -9.03 -6.42 19.71
N GLU A 30 -10.21 -6.49 20.34
CA GLU A 30 -11.36 -7.22 19.78
C GLU A 30 -11.87 -6.63 18.45
N GLN A 31 -11.76 -5.31 18.29
CA GLN A 31 -12.14 -4.64 17.04
C GLN A 31 -11.10 -4.91 15.95
N LEU A 32 -9.81 -4.92 16.28
CA LEU A 32 -8.74 -5.27 15.34
C LEU A 32 -8.86 -6.71 14.83
N GLU A 33 -9.35 -7.63 15.67
CA GLU A 33 -9.62 -9.02 15.32
C GLU A 33 -10.95 -9.22 14.55
N THR A 34 -11.67 -8.15 14.22
CA THR A 34 -12.93 -8.25 13.45
C THR A 34 -12.65 -8.66 12.01
N ALA A 35 -13.14 -9.84 11.62
CA ALA A 35 -13.16 -10.31 10.25
C ALA A 35 -14.56 -10.12 9.63
N VAL A 36 -14.61 -9.59 8.41
CA VAL A 36 -15.85 -9.40 7.65
C VAL A 36 -15.88 -10.38 6.48
N GLN A 37 -17.04 -10.98 6.22
CA GLN A 37 -17.15 -11.92 5.11
C GLN A 37 -16.78 -11.23 3.78
N GLY A 38 -15.82 -11.82 3.05
CA GLY A 38 -15.32 -11.28 1.79
C GLY A 38 -14.10 -10.37 1.91
N THR A 39 -13.60 -10.10 3.13
CA THR A 39 -12.27 -9.50 3.34
C THR A 39 -11.20 -10.57 3.46
N TYR A 40 -9.93 -10.17 3.38
CA TYR A 40 -8.77 -11.05 3.54
C TYR A 40 -8.78 -11.81 4.88
N GLY A 41 -9.02 -11.09 5.97
CA GLY A 41 -9.07 -11.63 7.32
C GLY A 41 -9.59 -10.58 8.29
N SER A 42 -9.03 -10.57 9.50
CA SER A 42 -9.25 -9.49 10.46
C SER A 42 -8.69 -8.16 9.93
N ILE A 43 -9.02 -7.04 10.59
CA ILE A 43 -8.41 -5.73 10.26
C ILE A 43 -6.89 -5.82 10.42
N LEU A 44 -6.41 -6.41 11.51
CA LEU A 44 -4.98 -6.54 11.78
C LEU A 44 -4.29 -7.45 10.76
N ASP A 45 -4.87 -8.59 10.42
CA ASP A 45 -4.30 -9.51 9.42
C ASP A 45 -4.27 -8.87 8.03
N THR A 46 -5.31 -8.10 7.68
CA THR A 46 -5.35 -7.38 6.40
C THR A 46 -4.28 -6.29 6.34
N MET A 47 -4.02 -5.58 7.45
CA MET A 47 -2.94 -4.60 7.54
C MET A 47 -1.55 -5.23 7.42
N ARG A 48 -1.32 -6.32 8.17
CA ARG A 48 -0.08 -7.09 8.11
C ARG A 48 0.20 -7.58 6.69
N HIS A 49 -0.78 -8.25 6.09
CA HIS A 49 -0.68 -8.77 4.71
C HIS A 49 -0.46 -7.66 3.69
N LEU A 50 -1.14 -6.51 3.81
CA LEU A 50 -0.95 -5.38 2.91
C LEU A 50 0.51 -4.89 2.92
N VAL A 51 1.07 -4.63 4.10
CA VAL A 51 2.45 -4.12 4.22
C VAL A 51 3.46 -5.20 3.82
N ALA A 52 3.25 -6.46 4.23
CA ALA A 52 4.10 -7.58 3.83
C ALA A 52 4.15 -7.78 2.32
N ALA A 53 2.99 -7.77 1.65
CA ALA A 53 2.91 -7.88 0.21
C ALA A 53 3.64 -6.73 -0.49
N ASP A 54 3.55 -5.50 0.04
CA ASP A 54 4.27 -4.34 -0.51
C ASP A 54 5.79 -4.54 -0.46
N SER A 55 6.32 -5.04 0.67
CA SER A 55 7.74 -5.41 0.80
C SER A 55 8.13 -6.51 -0.21
N SER A 56 7.25 -7.47 -0.49
CA SER A 56 7.51 -8.53 -1.47
C SER A 56 7.56 -8.00 -2.91
N TYR A 57 6.73 -7.02 -3.26
CA TYR A 57 6.81 -6.34 -4.56
C TYR A 57 8.09 -5.50 -4.66
N LEU A 58 8.45 -4.78 -3.60
CA LEU A 58 9.70 -4.03 -3.51
C LEU A 58 10.92 -4.95 -3.66
N PHE A 59 10.96 -6.08 -2.97
CA PHE A 59 12.05 -7.05 -3.09
C PHE A 59 12.33 -7.41 -4.54
N VAL A 60 11.30 -7.77 -5.31
CA VAL A 60 11.52 -8.17 -6.69
C VAL A 60 11.86 -6.98 -7.59
N THR A 61 11.13 -5.87 -7.46
CA THR A 61 11.30 -4.69 -8.33
C THR A 61 12.62 -3.96 -8.07
N THR A 62 13.14 -4.03 -6.85
CA THR A 62 14.44 -3.49 -6.47
C THR A 62 15.59 -4.50 -6.61
N ARG A 63 15.32 -5.73 -7.07
CA ARG A 63 16.30 -6.81 -7.21
C ARG A 63 17.01 -7.16 -5.89
N GLY A 64 16.23 -7.24 -4.82
CA GLY A 64 16.66 -7.65 -3.49
C GLY A 64 17.28 -6.56 -2.64
N ARG A 65 17.19 -5.28 -3.03
CA ARG A 65 17.67 -4.19 -2.16
C ARG A 65 16.76 -3.92 -0.97
N THR A 66 15.46 -4.18 -1.13
CA THR A 66 14.49 -4.17 -0.03
C THR A 66 14.19 -5.62 0.32
N GLU A 67 14.42 -6.02 1.57
CA GLU A 67 14.07 -7.37 2.01
C GLU A 67 12.57 -7.48 2.30
N PRO A 68 11.95 -8.64 2.05
CA PRO A 68 10.60 -8.89 2.52
C PRO A 68 10.57 -8.88 4.05
N ILE A 69 9.51 -8.34 4.62
CA ILE A 69 9.28 -8.41 6.06
C ILE A 69 8.61 -9.73 6.42
N ASP A 70 8.86 -10.19 7.65
CA ASP A 70 8.05 -11.22 8.29
C ASP A 70 7.02 -10.50 9.16
N GLU A 71 5.77 -10.54 8.72
CA GLU A 71 4.67 -9.84 9.38
C GLU A 71 4.11 -10.57 10.60
N GLU A 72 4.60 -11.80 10.88
CA GLU A 72 4.19 -12.56 12.05
C GLU A 72 4.42 -11.74 13.32
N ASP A 73 3.36 -11.58 14.12
CA ASP A 73 3.33 -10.81 15.36
C ASP A 73 3.58 -9.28 15.26
N MET A 74 3.76 -8.69 14.07
CA MET A 74 3.94 -7.24 13.95
C MET A 74 2.73 -6.44 14.44
N ASP A 75 2.97 -5.35 15.17
CA ASP A 75 1.93 -4.41 15.60
C ASP A 75 1.76 -3.25 14.61
N LEU A 76 0.71 -2.43 14.81
CA LEU A 76 0.41 -1.29 13.94
C LEU A 76 1.52 -0.21 13.94
N ALA A 77 2.38 -0.14 14.96
CA ALA A 77 3.48 0.80 15.01
C ALA A 77 4.65 0.33 14.14
N ALA A 78 4.99 -0.96 14.24
CA ALA A 78 5.98 -1.60 13.40
C ALA A 78 5.55 -1.56 11.92
N LEU A 79 4.29 -1.86 11.62
CA LEU A 79 3.75 -1.79 10.25
C LEU A 79 3.84 -0.38 9.64
N ALA A 80 3.58 0.66 10.43
CA ALA A 80 3.73 2.04 9.95
C ALA A 80 5.19 2.40 9.64
N THR A 81 6.12 1.93 10.48
CA THR A 81 7.57 2.15 10.28
C THR A 81 8.03 1.51 8.97
N GLU A 82 7.60 0.27 8.71
CA GLU A 82 7.91 -0.40 7.43
C GLU A 82 7.28 0.34 6.25
N MET A 83 6.02 0.76 6.37
CA MET A 83 5.33 1.46 5.28
C MET A 83 5.97 2.81 4.93
N GLU A 84 6.51 3.54 5.91
CA GLU A 84 7.33 4.74 5.68
C GLU A 84 8.59 4.39 4.88
N GLY A 85 9.30 3.33 5.28
CA GLY A 85 10.48 2.82 4.55
C GLY A 85 10.15 2.36 3.12
N HIS A 86 8.98 1.76 2.91
CA HIS A 86 8.49 1.40 1.58
C HIS A 86 8.28 2.64 0.71
N GLY A 87 7.81 3.75 1.29
CA GLY A 87 7.67 5.02 0.56
C GLY A 87 9.00 5.54 0.02
N ASP A 88 10.06 5.47 0.82
CA ASP A 88 11.41 5.82 0.38
C ASP A 88 11.93 4.88 -0.70
N ALA A 89 11.68 3.58 -0.57
CA ALA A 89 12.09 2.57 -1.54
C ALA A 89 11.38 2.73 -2.89
N TRP A 90 10.06 2.93 -2.90
CA TRP A 90 9.28 3.20 -4.11
C TRP A 90 9.72 4.49 -4.78
N SER A 91 9.92 5.56 -3.99
CA SER A 91 10.39 6.84 -4.51
C SER A 91 11.75 6.72 -5.18
N SER A 92 12.67 5.98 -4.56
CA SER A 92 14.01 5.71 -5.10
C SER A 92 13.95 4.89 -6.39
N LEU A 93 13.17 3.81 -6.41
CA LEU A 93 12.98 2.98 -7.60
C LEU A 93 12.41 3.80 -8.79
N LEU A 94 11.38 4.62 -8.55
CA LEU A 94 10.75 5.41 -9.61
C LEU A 94 11.67 6.53 -10.15
N ALA A 95 12.61 7.00 -9.33
CA ALA A 95 13.64 7.95 -9.77
C ALA A 95 14.66 7.29 -10.72
N GLU A 96 14.89 5.98 -10.61
CA GLU A 96 15.76 5.21 -11.51
C GLU A 96 15.19 5.01 -12.91
N ARG A 97 13.88 5.28 -13.11
CA ARG A 97 13.20 5.15 -14.42
C ARG A 97 13.35 3.73 -15.00
N PRO A 98 12.89 2.68 -14.29
CA PRO A 98 13.06 1.32 -14.76
C PRO A 98 12.31 1.10 -16.08
N ASP A 99 12.83 0.22 -16.92
CA ASP A 99 12.18 -0.19 -18.16
C ASP A 99 10.88 -0.94 -17.82
N PRO A 100 9.69 -0.44 -18.23
CA PRO A 100 8.43 -1.08 -17.91
C PRO A 100 8.28 -2.48 -18.52
N ASP A 101 9.01 -2.77 -19.61
CA ASP A 101 8.94 -4.05 -20.33
C ASP A 101 10.00 -5.07 -19.86
N GLU A 102 10.91 -4.68 -18.96
CA GLU A 102 11.90 -5.60 -18.38
C GLU A 102 11.20 -6.71 -17.60
N VAL A 103 11.47 -7.96 -17.99
CA VAL A 103 10.92 -9.15 -17.31
C VAL A 103 11.72 -9.43 -16.05
N LEU A 104 11.04 -9.40 -14.90
CA LEU A 104 11.60 -9.73 -13.60
C LEU A 104 11.15 -11.14 -13.15
N GLU A 105 12.12 -11.90 -12.67
CA GLU A 105 11.92 -13.26 -12.17
C GLU A 105 11.76 -13.24 -10.64
N ARG A 106 10.72 -13.93 -10.14
CA ARG A 106 10.51 -14.17 -8.71
C ARG A 106 10.53 -15.66 -8.47
N HIS A 107 11.44 -16.12 -7.63
CA HIS A 107 11.55 -17.51 -7.19
C HIS A 107 10.88 -17.65 -5.82
N ARG A 108 10.21 -18.78 -5.57
CA ARG A 108 9.57 -19.12 -4.29
C ARG A 108 10.19 -20.39 -3.70
N ASP A 109 10.06 -20.54 -2.38
CA ASP A 109 10.57 -21.71 -1.65
C ASP A 109 9.91 -23.03 -2.07
N ASP A 110 8.67 -22.95 -2.60
CA ASP A 110 7.96 -24.10 -3.17
C ASP A 110 8.48 -24.51 -4.57
N GLY A 111 9.53 -23.84 -5.06
CA GLY A 111 10.13 -24.05 -6.37
C GLY A 111 9.36 -23.43 -7.53
N SER A 112 8.27 -22.71 -7.27
CA SER A 112 7.55 -21.98 -8.31
C SER A 112 8.25 -20.68 -8.67
N GLU A 113 8.12 -20.30 -9.95
CA GLU A 113 8.70 -19.08 -10.48
C GLU A 113 7.63 -18.22 -11.15
N THR A 114 7.84 -16.91 -11.18
CA THR A 114 6.94 -15.98 -11.87
C THR A 114 7.76 -14.95 -12.64
N HIS A 115 7.50 -14.88 -13.95
CA HIS A 115 8.15 -13.97 -14.89
C HIS A 115 7.11 -12.93 -15.29
N ALA A 116 7.35 -11.66 -14.97
CA ALA A 116 6.45 -10.59 -15.35
C ALA A 116 7.19 -9.27 -15.59
N PRO A 117 6.71 -8.42 -16.51
CA PRO A 117 7.27 -7.09 -16.72
C PRO A 117 7.24 -6.22 -15.46
N MET A 118 8.22 -5.32 -15.32
CA MET A 118 8.26 -4.29 -14.28
C MET A 118 6.93 -3.54 -14.18
N GLY A 119 6.37 -3.10 -15.31
CA GLY A 119 5.12 -2.36 -15.33
C GLY A 119 3.93 -3.14 -14.73
N ILE A 120 3.86 -4.45 -14.97
CA ILE A 120 2.81 -5.31 -14.38
C ILE A 120 2.98 -5.41 -12.87
N ARG A 121 4.22 -5.52 -12.38
CA ARG A 121 4.49 -5.60 -10.93
C ARG A 121 4.15 -4.29 -10.22
N LEU A 122 4.50 -3.15 -10.81
CA LEU A 122 4.14 -1.83 -10.28
C LEU A 122 2.63 -1.63 -10.24
N ALA A 123 1.92 -1.97 -11.32
CA ALA A 123 0.46 -1.90 -11.36
C ALA A 123 -0.18 -2.83 -10.32
N GLN A 124 0.33 -4.05 -10.19
CA GLN A 124 -0.17 -5.01 -9.21
C GLN A 124 -0.02 -4.51 -7.77
N ALA A 125 1.12 -3.90 -7.40
CA ALA A 125 1.32 -3.34 -6.06
C ALA A 125 0.26 -2.27 -5.72
N LEU A 126 -0.02 -1.35 -6.66
CA LEU A 126 -1.02 -0.30 -6.50
C LEU A 126 -2.46 -0.85 -6.40
N HIS A 127 -2.81 -1.81 -7.26
CA HIS A 127 -4.14 -2.40 -7.27
C HIS A 127 -4.39 -3.29 -6.06
N HIS A 128 -3.39 -4.09 -5.68
CA HIS A 128 -3.41 -4.93 -4.48
C HIS A 128 -3.58 -4.08 -3.22
N GLY A 129 -2.85 -2.96 -3.13
CA GLY A 129 -3.03 -2.00 -2.06
C GLY A 129 -4.44 -1.41 -2.00
N SER A 130 -4.98 -1.03 -3.14
CA SER A 130 -6.33 -0.43 -3.21
C SER A 130 -7.42 -1.43 -2.80
N ASP A 131 -7.31 -2.69 -3.20
CA ASP A 131 -8.24 -3.76 -2.82
C ASP A 131 -8.27 -3.97 -1.29
N HIS A 132 -7.10 -4.18 -0.67
CA HIS A 132 -7.05 -4.43 0.77
C HIS A 132 -7.39 -3.21 1.63
N ARG A 133 -7.04 -1.99 1.18
CA ARG A 133 -7.52 -0.76 1.85
C ARG A 133 -9.05 -0.66 1.80
N SER A 134 -9.69 -1.01 0.68
CA SER A 134 -11.15 -1.05 0.58
C SER A 134 -11.77 -2.09 1.52
N GLN A 135 -11.13 -3.26 1.69
CA GLN A 135 -11.55 -4.27 2.65
C GLN A 135 -11.47 -3.75 4.10
N ILE A 136 -10.40 -3.05 4.46
CA ILE A 136 -10.27 -2.41 5.78
C ILE A 136 -11.37 -1.35 5.99
N CYS A 137 -11.64 -0.48 5.01
CA CYS A 137 -12.74 0.49 5.10
C CYS A 137 -14.10 -0.20 5.31
N THR A 138 -14.32 -1.34 4.66
CA THR A 138 -15.55 -2.15 4.85
C THR A 138 -15.66 -2.69 6.28
N ALA A 139 -14.55 -3.18 6.84
CA ALA A 139 -14.49 -3.66 8.22
C ALA A 139 -14.70 -2.54 9.25
N LEU A 140 -14.08 -1.38 9.05
CA LEU A 140 -14.30 -0.17 9.88
C LEU A 140 -15.77 0.24 9.88
N THR A 141 -16.38 0.32 8.70
CA THR A 141 -17.80 0.69 8.55
C THR A 141 -18.71 -0.31 9.27
N THR A 142 -18.40 -1.61 9.21
CA THR A 142 -19.15 -2.66 9.90
C THR A 142 -19.11 -2.49 11.43
N LEU A 143 -18.03 -1.94 11.96
CA LEU A 143 -17.88 -1.59 13.37
C LEU A 143 -18.52 -0.24 13.76
N GLY A 144 -19.11 0.47 12.80
CA GLY A 144 -19.64 1.82 13.01
C GLY A 144 -18.55 2.90 13.11
N VAL A 145 -17.33 2.60 12.67
CA VAL A 145 -16.22 3.56 12.59
C VAL A 145 -16.20 4.14 11.19
N GLU A 146 -16.23 5.48 11.08
CA GLU A 146 -16.14 6.16 9.79
C GLU A 146 -14.74 5.96 9.19
N PRO A 147 -14.62 5.37 7.98
CA PRO A 147 -13.32 5.24 7.33
C PRO A 147 -12.72 6.59 6.94
N PRO A 148 -11.39 6.72 6.91
CA PRO A 148 -10.75 7.94 6.43
C PRO A 148 -11.00 8.11 4.92
N SER A 149 -11.22 9.35 4.47
CA SER A 149 -11.09 9.70 3.04
C SER A 149 -9.64 9.46 2.61
N ILE A 150 -9.47 8.60 1.62
CA ILE A 150 -8.19 8.09 1.14
C ILE A 150 -8.15 7.96 -0.38
N ASP A 151 -9.01 8.66 -1.12
CA ASP A 151 -8.93 8.63 -2.57
C ASP A 151 -7.76 9.48 -3.08
N VAL A 152 -7.49 9.40 -4.39
CA VAL A 152 -6.33 10.08 -4.99
C VAL A 152 -6.55 11.59 -5.07
N TRP A 153 -7.79 12.07 -5.11
CA TRP A 153 -8.11 13.50 -5.04
C TRP A 153 -7.88 14.02 -3.63
N ASP A 154 -8.31 13.30 -2.59
CA ASP A 154 -8.03 13.63 -1.18
C ASP A 154 -6.51 13.77 -0.95
N PHE A 155 -5.72 12.83 -1.47
CA PHE A 155 -4.26 12.92 -1.43
C PHE A 155 -3.74 14.13 -2.18
N GLY A 156 -4.25 14.39 -3.38
CA GLY A 156 -3.85 15.54 -4.19
C GLY A 156 -4.15 16.87 -3.50
N GLU A 157 -5.27 17.00 -2.81
CA GLU A 157 -5.62 18.18 -2.01
C GLU A 157 -4.70 18.29 -0.79
N HIS A 158 -4.46 17.18 -0.08
CA HIS A 158 -3.54 17.11 1.05
C HIS A 158 -2.12 17.57 0.68
N ASP A 159 -1.62 17.15 -0.49
CA ASP A 159 -0.29 17.50 -1.01
C ASP A 159 -0.26 18.87 -1.73
N GLY A 160 -1.38 19.59 -1.77
CA GLY A 160 -1.50 20.90 -2.43
C GLY A 160 -1.36 20.85 -3.96
N ARG A 161 -1.60 19.68 -4.56
CA ARG A 161 -1.51 19.41 -6.01
C ARG A 161 -2.87 19.43 -6.70
N VAL A 162 -3.96 19.43 -5.94
CA VAL A 162 -5.33 19.63 -6.41
C VAL A 162 -5.88 20.88 -5.72
N ILE A 163 -6.41 21.80 -6.52
CA ILE A 163 -7.05 23.03 -6.05
C ILE A 163 -8.39 23.13 -6.74
N GLU A 164 -9.48 23.03 -5.98
CA GLU A 164 -10.81 23.30 -6.50
C GLU A 164 -11.03 24.81 -6.59
N ILE A 165 -11.38 25.29 -7.78
CA ILE A 165 -11.75 26.70 -8.01
C ILE A 165 -13.28 26.76 -8.06
N PRO A 166 -13.95 27.37 -7.06
CA PRO A 166 -15.40 27.46 -7.06
C PRO A 166 -15.90 28.33 -8.22
N PRO A 167 -17.12 28.09 -8.72
CA PRO A 167 -17.70 28.91 -9.78
C PRO A 167 -17.77 30.37 -9.34
N THR A 168 -17.43 31.28 -10.26
CA THR A 168 -17.74 32.70 -10.07
C THR A 168 -19.24 32.85 -10.20
N SER A 169 -19.86 33.48 -9.20
CA SER A 169 -21.31 33.64 -9.03
C SER A 169 -22.08 34.02 -10.30
#